data_AF-A0A9P4SIB1-F1
#
_entry.id   AF-A0A9P4SIB1-F1
#
_cell.length_a   1.000
_cell.length_b   1.000
_cell.length_c   1.000
_cell.angle_alpha   90.00
_cell.angle_beta   90.00
_cell.angle_gamma   90.00
#
_symmetry.space_group_name_H-M   'P 1'
#
loop_
_entity.id
_entity.type
_entity.pdbx_description
1 polymer ?
#
loop_
_entity_poly.entity_id
_entity_poly.type
_entity_poly.pdbx_seq_one_letter_code
_entity_poly.pdbx_strand_id
1 'polypeptide(L)'
;MIPRDVFSSQSKFDADFNYLYPWGTDHNGASRMDKAHVSIEYSSNTLTLAADRVSGQPPATHGGKQIPINYLAGTVHAKEHFSVAPTGGYDFEAEFLAPVTRGTWPAFWLTAVDGWPPEIDLAEWKGSGKISFNTFNTSSQVSAKDVNYPSPGNWHKILCELRDLNRADVGIKFYMDGQLVTSQVGKGFVGKRMWFVINLQMEGSSGTPGPNGSRQS
;
A
#
# COMPACT_ATOMS: atom_id res chain seq x y z
N MET A 1 12.28 -9.00 9.77
CA MET A 1 11.86 -7.65 10.20
C MET A 1 12.63 -6.65 9.36
N ILE A 2 11.94 -5.69 8.74
CA ILE A 2 12.55 -4.65 7.90
C ILE A 2 13.29 -3.64 8.80
N PRO A 3 14.59 -3.36 8.56
CA PRO A 3 15.33 -2.35 9.31
C PRO A 3 14.74 -0.94 9.16
N ARG A 4 14.75 -0.14 10.23
CA ARG A 4 14.24 1.25 10.19
C ARG A 4 15.05 2.16 9.26
N ASP A 5 16.30 1.80 8.99
CA ASP A 5 17.21 2.53 8.11
C ASP A 5 17.30 1.91 6.71
N VAL A 6 16.29 1.14 6.29
CA VAL A 6 16.24 0.47 4.98
C VAL A 6 16.42 1.45 3.81
N PHE A 7 16.00 2.71 3.97
CA PHE A 7 16.16 3.76 2.96
C PHE A 7 17.43 4.60 3.12
N SER A 8 18.42 4.16 3.90
CA SER A 8 19.69 4.90 4.09
C SER A 8 20.78 4.57 3.05
N SER A 9 20.57 3.54 2.20
CA SER A 9 21.47 3.22 1.08
C SER A 9 20.80 2.26 0.11
N GLN A 10 21.29 2.22 -1.14
CA GLN A 10 20.81 1.26 -2.15
C GLN A 10 20.96 -0.19 -1.67
N SER A 11 22.09 -0.54 -1.05
CA SER A 11 22.35 -1.91 -0.59
C SER A 11 21.39 -2.36 0.51
N LYS A 12 20.95 -1.46 1.38
CA LYS A 12 19.96 -1.78 2.42
C LYS A 12 18.57 -1.92 1.82
N PHE A 13 18.19 -1.00 0.93
CA PHE A 13 16.94 -1.12 0.20
C PHE A 13 16.87 -2.45 -0.57
N ASP A 14 17.92 -2.77 -1.34
CA ASP A 14 18.00 -4.00 -2.12
C ASP A 14 18.09 -5.26 -1.24
N ALA A 15 18.43 -5.16 0.05
CA ALA A 15 18.42 -6.29 0.96
C ALA A 15 16.99 -6.72 1.34
N ASP A 16 16.07 -5.75 1.45
CA ASP A 16 14.74 -5.96 2.03
C ASP A 16 13.59 -5.77 1.04
N PHE A 17 13.79 -5.04 -0.06
CA PHE A 17 12.76 -4.73 -1.04
C PHE A 17 13.12 -5.19 -2.46
N ASN A 18 12.08 -5.49 -3.22
CA ASN A 18 12.10 -5.60 -4.66
C ASN A 18 11.25 -4.47 -5.27
N TYR A 19 11.55 -4.12 -6.52
CA TYR A 19 10.68 -3.27 -7.33
C TYR A 19 9.45 -4.05 -7.82
N LEU A 20 8.43 -3.31 -8.28
CA LEU A 20 7.17 -3.81 -8.84
C LEU A 20 6.27 -4.49 -7.79
N TYR A 21 5.08 -4.95 -8.22
CA TYR A 21 4.27 -5.84 -7.41
C TYR A 21 4.92 -7.24 -7.36
N PRO A 22 4.63 -8.07 -6.34
CA PRO A 22 5.12 -9.45 -6.27
C PRO A 22 4.76 -10.31 -7.49
N TRP A 23 3.71 -9.94 -8.24
CA TRP A 23 3.22 -10.63 -9.44
C TRP A 23 3.53 -9.90 -10.76
N GLY A 24 4.32 -8.81 -10.74
CA GLY A 24 4.76 -8.10 -11.94
C GLY A 24 4.35 -6.62 -11.98
N THR A 25 4.13 -6.08 -13.18
CA THR A 25 4.05 -4.63 -13.39
C THR A 25 2.66 -4.05 -13.24
N ASP A 26 1.60 -4.85 -13.39
CA ASP A 26 0.25 -4.33 -13.54
C ASP A 26 -0.64 -4.80 -12.38
N HIS A 27 -1.66 -4.00 -12.06
CA HIS A 27 -2.68 -4.34 -11.07
C HIS A 27 -4.06 -3.88 -11.56
N ASN A 28 -4.91 -3.37 -10.67
CA ASN A 28 -6.30 -3.00 -10.96
C ASN A 28 -6.53 -1.51 -11.30
N GLY A 29 -5.46 -0.72 -11.46
CA GLY A 29 -5.50 0.68 -11.87
C GLY A 29 -4.85 0.93 -13.24
N ALA A 30 -4.79 2.19 -13.65
CA ALA A 30 -4.33 2.61 -14.97
C ALA A 30 -2.81 2.82 -15.07
N SER A 31 -2.03 2.40 -14.08
CA SER A 31 -0.56 2.49 -14.12
C SER A 31 0.09 1.15 -14.36
N ARG A 32 1.15 1.19 -15.18
CA ARG A 32 2.13 0.13 -15.29
C ARG A 32 3.36 0.51 -14.47
N MET A 33 3.78 -0.41 -13.61
CA MET A 33 4.86 -0.13 -12.66
C MET A 33 6.23 -0.33 -13.29
N ASP A 34 7.17 0.54 -12.95
CA ASP A 34 8.58 0.39 -13.32
C ASP A 34 9.54 0.90 -12.23
N LYS A 35 10.83 0.58 -12.42
CA LYS A 35 11.90 1.02 -11.51
C LYS A 35 12.25 2.50 -11.66
N ALA A 36 12.02 3.11 -12.83
CA ALA A 36 12.39 4.50 -13.09
C ALA A 36 11.55 5.50 -12.27
N HIS A 37 10.35 5.09 -11.86
CA HIS A 37 9.45 5.87 -11.01
C HIS A 37 9.61 5.56 -9.50
N VAL A 38 10.73 4.93 -9.13
CA VAL A 38 11.10 4.67 -7.74
C VAL A 38 12.45 5.32 -7.47
N SER A 39 12.50 6.26 -6.53
CA SER A 39 13.73 6.94 -6.11
C SER A 39 13.84 6.96 -4.59
N ILE A 40 15.08 6.95 -4.07
CA ILE A 40 15.34 7.02 -2.63
C ILE A 40 16.29 8.18 -2.38
N GLU A 41 15.90 9.10 -1.51
CA GLU A 41 16.77 10.14 -0.98
C GLU A 41 17.43 9.61 0.30
N TYR A 42 18.68 9.15 0.17
CA TYR A 42 19.39 8.49 1.27
C TYR A 42 19.72 9.44 2.42
N SER A 43 19.88 10.74 2.15
CA SER A 43 20.19 11.72 3.20
C SER A 43 19.03 11.94 4.18
N SER A 44 17.80 11.78 3.70
CA SER A 44 16.57 11.90 4.51
C SER A 44 15.88 10.57 4.79
N ASN A 45 16.43 9.44 4.32
CA ASN A 45 15.82 8.11 4.40
C ASN A 45 14.40 8.06 3.79
N THR A 46 14.21 8.73 2.65
CA THR A 46 12.87 8.88 2.05
C THR A 46 12.75 8.08 0.76
N LEU A 47 11.78 7.17 0.69
CA LEU A 47 11.34 6.54 -0.55
C LEU A 47 10.34 7.48 -1.23
N THR A 48 10.52 7.77 -2.52
CA THR A 48 9.54 8.49 -3.34
C THR A 48 9.09 7.61 -4.50
N LEU A 49 7.77 7.48 -4.63
CA LEU A 49 7.11 6.85 -5.77
C LEU A 49 6.50 7.95 -6.63
N ALA A 50 6.82 7.95 -7.92
CA ALA A 50 6.27 8.90 -8.88
C ALA A 50 5.24 8.22 -9.79
N ALA A 51 4.43 9.03 -10.45
CA ALA A 51 3.58 8.62 -11.55
C ALA A 51 3.58 9.70 -12.62
N ASP A 52 3.77 9.32 -13.88
CA ASP A 52 3.74 10.23 -15.02
C ASP A 52 2.74 9.72 -16.07
N ARG A 53 1.91 10.63 -16.59
CA ARG A 53 0.90 10.30 -17.61
C ARG A 53 1.58 9.99 -18.93
N VAL A 54 1.19 8.89 -19.55
CA VAL A 54 1.72 8.41 -20.83
C VAL A 54 0.59 8.02 -21.78
N SER A 55 0.94 7.79 -23.04
CA SER A 55 0.03 7.25 -24.06
C SER A 55 0.70 6.08 -24.80
N GLY A 56 -0.10 5.28 -25.49
CA GLY A 56 0.39 4.19 -26.34
C GLY A 56 0.85 2.93 -25.59
N GLN A 57 0.61 2.84 -24.28
CA GLN A 57 0.87 1.61 -23.53
C GLN A 57 -0.14 0.52 -23.91
N PRO A 58 0.28 -0.75 -24.06
CA PRO A 58 -0.65 -1.84 -24.20
C PRO A 58 -1.50 -1.98 -22.92
N PRO A 59 -2.79 -2.34 -23.05
CA PRO A 59 -3.66 -2.50 -21.89
C PRO A 59 -3.16 -3.63 -20.98
N ALA A 60 -3.45 -3.51 -19.69
CA ALA A 60 -3.26 -4.57 -18.72
C ALA A 60 -4.49 -5.48 -18.66
N THR A 61 -4.33 -6.66 -18.07
CA THR A 61 -5.46 -7.56 -17.75
C THR A 61 -5.51 -7.82 -16.26
N HIS A 62 -6.67 -7.56 -15.65
CA HIS A 62 -6.90 -7.85 -14.23
C HIS A 62 -8.35 -8.31 -14.03
N GLY A 63 -8.56 -9.39 -13.27
CA GLY A 63 -9.90 -9.94 -13.02
C GLY A 63 -10.70 -10.28 -14.29
N GLY A 64 -10.01 -10.66 -15.37
CA GLY A 64 -10.63 -10.95 -16.67
C GLY A 64 -11.05 -9.73 -17.50
N LYS A 65 -10.68 -8.51 -17.07
CA LYS A 65 -10.99 -7.26 -17.78
C LYS A 65 -9.72 -6.60 -18.31
N GLN A 66 -9.84 -5.97 -19.48
CA GLN A 66 -8.80 -5.10 -20.03
C GLN A 66 -8.86 -3.74 -19.35
N ILE A 67 -7.70 -3.24 -18.91
CA ILE A 67 -7.55 -1.95 -18.25
C ILE A 67 -6.61 -1.09 -19.11
N PRO A 68 -7.07 0.08 -19.60
CA PRO A 68 -6.19 1.02 -20.28
C PRO A 68 -5.08 1.50 -19.36
N ILE A 69 -3.84 1.45 -19.84
CA ILE A 69 -2.67 1.98 -19.12
C ILE A 69 -2.39 3.39 -19.61
N ASN A 70 -2.56 4.36 -18.71
CA ASN A 70 -2.40 5.79 -18.95
C ASN A 70 -1.23 6.39 -18.15
N TYR A 71 -0.57 5.60 -17.30
CA TYR A 71 0.52 6.05 -16.44
C TYR A 71 1.65 5.03 -16.38
N LEU A 72 2.87 5.53 -16.22
CA LEU A 72 3.96 4.76 -15.63
C LEU A 72 4.14 5.23 -14.19
N ALA A 73 4.34 4.29 -13.26
CA ALA A 73 4.42 4.62 -11.84
C ALA A 73 5.32 3.69 -11.03
N GLY A 74 5.55 4.03 -9.76
CA GLY A 74 6.41 3.29 -8.85
C GLY A 74 5.66 2.35 -7.91
N THR A 75 6.21 1.15 -7.73
CA THR A 75 5.83 0.20 -6.67
C THR A 75 7.06 -0.52 -6.14
N VAL A 76 7.06 -0.80 -4.84
CA VAL A 76 8.02 -1.70 -4.18
C VAL A 76 7.27 -2.69 -3.29
N HIS A 77 7.85 -3.87 -3.10
CA HIS A 77 7.35 -4.85 -2.13
C HIS A 77 8.50 -5.44 -1.31
N ALA A 78 8.21 -5.77 -0.05
CA ALA A 78 9.17 -6.43 0.81
C ALA A 78 9.45 -7.86 0.32
N LYS A 79 10.70 -8.30 0.45
CA LYS A 79 11.13 -9.68 0.21
C LYS A 79 10.65 -10.63 1.31
N GLU A 80 10.53 -10.12 2.53
CA GLU A 80 9.98 -10.86 3.66
C GLU A 80 8.45 -10.98 3.53
N HIS A 81 7.94 -12.15 3.93
CA HIS A 81 6.51 -12.34 4.12
C HIS A 81 6.15 -12.21 5.60
N PHE A 82 5.02 -11.57 5.87
CA PHE A 82 4.54 -11.33 7.22
C PHE A 82 3.38 -12.26 7.54
N SER A 83 3.46 -12.98 8.65
CA SER A 83 2.39 -13.84 9.15
C SER A 83 2.30 -13.72 10.65
N VAL A 84 1.18 -13.23 11.17
CA VAL A 84 0.94 -13.13 12.62
C VAL A 84 0.88 -14.55 13.18
N ALA A 85 1.85 -14.91 14.01
CA ALA A 85 1.87 -16.19 14.72
C ALA A 85 0.90 -16.16 15.92
N PRO A 86 0.43 -17.32 16.41
CA PRO A 86 -0.27 -17.38 17.69
C PRO A 86 0.55 -16.69 18.78
N THR A 87 -0.08 -15.86 19.60
CA THR A 87 0.54 -15.00 20.63
C THR A 87 1.52 -13.93 20.12
N GLY A 88 1.68 -13.78 18.81
CA GLY A 88 2.60 -12.83 18.17
C GLY A 88 1.90 -11.61 17.57
N GLY A 89 2.68 -10.84 16.80
CA GLY A 89 2.19 -9.66 16.10
C GLY A 89 3.28 -8.84 15.44
N TYR A 90 2.86 -7.79 14.72
CA TYR A 90 3.72 -6.84 14.04
C TYR A 90 3.18 -5.42 14.21
N ASP A 91 4.10 -4.47 14.19
CA ASP A 91 3.79 -3.06 14.04
C ASP A 91 4.29 -2.62 12.67
N PHE A 92 3.35 -2.20 11.82
CA PHE A 92 3.67 -1.57 10.54
C PHE A 92 3.57 -0.07 10.73
N GLU A 93 4.70 0.62 10.60
CA GLU A 93 4.81 2.05 10.87
C GLU A 93 5.56 2.74 9.75
N ALA A 94 5.00 3.85 9.25
CA ALA A 94 5.63 4.73 8.27
C ALA A 94 5.02 6.14 8.35
N GLU A 95 5.75 7.14 7.85
CA GLU A 95 5.25 8.50 7.68
C GLU A 95 5.03 8.76 6.19
N PHE A 96 3.99 9.51 5.85
CA PHE A 96 3.60 9.73 4.44
C PHE A 96 3.38 11.20 4.09
N LEU A 97 3.84 11.56 2.89
CA LEU A 97 3.33 12.65 2.07
C LEU A 97 2.52 12.02 0.92
N ALA A 98 1.21 11.87 1.11
CA ALA A 98 0.35 11.18 0.16
C ALA A 98 -0.54 12.16 -0.64
N PRO A 99 -0.57 12.06 -1.98
CA PRO A 99 -1.47 12.86 -2.79
C PRO A 99 -2.92 12.41 -2.59
N VAL A 100 -3.84 13.38 -2.64
CA VAL A 100 -5.29 13.15 -2.52
C VAL A 100 -6.08 13.76 -3.67
N THR A 101 -5.40 14.15 -4.74
CA THR A 101 -6.03 14.63 -5.98
C THR A 101 -6.77 13.47 -6.66
N ARG A 102 -7.95 13.74 -7.22
CA ARG A 102 -8.70 12.74 -8.00
C ARG A 102 -7.80 11.98 -8.97
N GLY A 103 -7.93 10.67 -9.01
CA GLY A 103 -7.12 9.79 -9.85
C GLY A 103 -5.74 9.44 -9.30
N THR A 104 -5.36 9.91 -8.11
CA THR A 104 -4.18 9.39 -7.39
C THR A 104 -4.60 8.28 -6.43
N TRP A 105 -3.86 7.17 -6.45
CA TRP A 105 -4.12 5.99 -5.61
C TRP A 105 -2.84 5.47 -4.89
N PRO A 106 -2.27 6.25 -3.96
CA PRO A 106 -1.32 5.76 -2.97
C PRO A 106 -1.86 4.58 -2.16
N ALA A 107 -1.03 3.58 -1.89
CA ALA A 107 -1.35 2.51 -0.96
C ALA A 107 -0.12 1.98 -0.20
N PHE A 108 -0.36 1.60 1.05
CA PHE A 108 0.54 0.91 1.97
C PHE A 108 -0.27 -0.24 2.56
N TRP A 109 0.04 -1.47 2.18
CA TRP A 109 -0.93 -2.57 2.34
C TRP A 109 -0.30 -3.96 2.38
N LEU A 110 -1.08 -4.90 2.90
CA LEU A 110 -0.76 -6.31 3.01
C LEU A 110 -1.74 -7.12 2.17
N THR A 111 -1.24 -8.11 1.43
CA THR A 111 -2.09 -9.02 0.66
C THR A 111 -1.54 -10.44 0.69
N ALA A 112 -2.41 -11.43 0.56
CA ALA A 112 -2.08 -12.84 0.63
C ALA A 112 -0.94 -13.23 -0.34
N VAL A 113 -0.02 -14.06 0.14
CA VAL A 113 0.95 -14.75 -0.73
C VAL A 113 0.25 -15.85 -1.54
N ASP A 114 -0.66 -16.58 -0.87
CA ASP A 114 -1.33 -17.76 -1.41
C ASP A 114 -2.85 -17.58 -1.31
N GLY A 115 -3.51 -17.51 -2.47
CA GLY A 115 -4.95 -17.26 -2.57
C GLY A 115 -5.29 -15.79 -2.30
N TRP A 116 -6.55 -15.54 -1.94
CA TRP A 116 -7.06 -14.27 -1.44
C TRP A 116 -8.44 -14.56 -0.85
N PRO A 117 -8.80 -14.05 0.34
CA PRO A 117 -8.03 -13.22 1.30
C PRO A 117 -6.94 -14.01 2.05
N PRO A 118 -6.06 -13.39 2.89
CA PRO A 118 -6.13 -12.05 3.53
C PRO A 118 -5.78 -10.84 2.67
N GLU A 119 -6.36 -9.69 3.01
CA GLU A 119 -5.90 -8.35 2.59
C GLU A 119 -6.19 -7.31 3.67
N ILE A 120 -5.22 -6.45 3.95
CA ILE A 120 -5.29 -5.34 4.91
C ILE A 120 -4.69 -4.10 4.25
N ASP A 121 -5.53 -3.09 4.00
CA ASP A 121 -5.06 -1.77 3.61
C ASP A 121 -4.68 -1.01 4.87
N LEU A 122 -3.38 -1.01 5.18
CA LEU A 122 -2.81 -0.31 6.33
C LEU A 122 -2.97 1.21 6.19
N ALA A 123 -2.90 1.71 4.96
CA ALA A 123 -3.36 3.03 4.55
C ALA A 123 -3.58 3.09 3.04
N GLU A 124 -4.69 3.67 2.61
CA GLU A 124 -5.05 3.81 1.20
C GLU A 124 -5.68 5.16 0.92
N TRP A 125 -5.31 5.83 -0.17
CA TRP A 125 -5.87 7.12 -0.56
C TRP A 125 -6.50 7.00 -1.95
N LYS A 126 -7.70 7.54 -2.13
CA LYS A 126 -8.47 7.40 -3.39
C LYS A 126 -8.85 8.74 -4.02
N GLY A 127 -7.93 9.70 -3.98
CA GLY A 127 -8.11 10.98 -4.67
C GLY A 127 -9.32 11.80 -4.20
N SER A 128 -9.76 11.62 -2.96
CA SER A 128 -11.01 12.19 -2.41
C SER A 128 -10.81 13.10 -1.20
N GLY A 129 -9.55 13.42 -0.86
CA GLY A 129 -9.21 14.11 0.39
C GLY A 129 -9.24 13.23 1.65
N LYS A 130 -9.41 11.91 1.48
CA LYS A 130 -9.50 10.94 2.57
C LYS A 130 -8.39 9.90 2.51
N ILE A 131 -8.14 9.34 3.68
CA ILE A 131 -7.39 8.11 3.90
C ILE A 131 -8.37 7.02 4.37
N SER A 132 -8.18 5.81 3.88
CA SER A 132 -8.99 4.63 4.13
C SER A 132 -8.16 3.56 4.84
N PHE A 133 -8.78 2.89 5.81
CA PHE A 133 -8.23 1.75 6.55
C PHE A 133 -9.16 0.57 6.38
N ASN A 134 -8.70 -0.50 5.72
CA ASN A 134 -9.59 -1.60 5.31
C ASN A 134 -9.03 -2.97 5.70
N THR A 135 -9.94 -3.89 6.05
CA THR A 135 -9.64 -5.32 6.21
C THR A 135 -10.66 -6.12 5.43
N PHE A 136 -10.19 -6.89 4.45
CA PHE A 136 -11.03 -7.70 3.57
C PHE A 136 -11.03 -9.15 4.03
N ASN A 137 -12.13 -9.57 4.68
CA ASN A 137 -12.34 -10.97 5.05
C ASN A 137 -12.91 -11.79 3.89
N THR A 138 -13.59 -11.13 2.94
CA THR A 138 -13.98 -11.62 1.61
C THR A 138 -14.25 -10.40 0.70
N SER A 139 -14.64 -10.62 -0.56
CA SER A 139 -15.06 -9.54 -1.48
C SER A 139 -16.33 -8.80 -1.03
N SER A 140 -17.11 -9.34 -0.11
CA SER A 140 -18.34 -8.72 0.40
C SER A 140 -18.34 -8.47 1.91
N GLN A 141 -17.34 -8.99 2.63
CA GLN A 141 -17.16 -8.78 4.06
C GLN A 141 -15.91 -7.94 4.29
N VAL A 142 -16.12 -6.63 4.27
CA VAL A 142 -15.05 -5.63 4.41
C VAL A 142 -15.35 -4.76 5.62
N SER A 143 -14.39 -4.66 6.52
CA SER A 143 -14.37 -3.58 7.52
C SER A 143 -13.61 -2.42 6.90
N ALA A 144 -14.27 -1.27 6.73
CA ALA A 144 -13.70 -0.11 6.07
C ALA A 144 -13.94 1.13 6.93
N LYS A 145 -12.93 1.99 7.03
CA LYS A 145 -13.04 3.29 7.70
C LYS A 145 -12.31 4.35 6.89
N ASP A 146 -13.09 5.29 6.37
CA ASP A 146 -12.55 6.52 5.80
C ASP A 146 -12.52 7.63 6.85
N VAL A 147 -11.43 8.38 6.87
CA VAL A 147 -11.31 9.65 7.59
C VAL A 147 -10.68 10.71 6.71
N ASN A 148 -10.91 11.98 7.01
CA ASN A 148 -10.24 13.06 6.30
C ASN A 148 -8.72 12.92 6.49
N TYR A 149 -7.96 13.09 5.41
CA TYR A 149 -6.51 13.17 5.45
C TYR A 149 -6.11 14.66 5.52
N PRO A 150 -5.76 15.19 6.71
CA PRO A 150 -5.47 16.60 6.85
C PRO A 150 -4.17 16.95 6.12
N SER A 151 -4.05 18.22 5.71
CA SER A 151 -2.81 18.83 5.20
C SER A 151 -1.89 17.89 4.38
N PRO A 152 -2.29 17.41 3.19
CA PRO A 152 -1.56 16.38 2.43
C PRO A 152 -0.10 16.71 2.05
N GLY A 153 0.33 17.97 2.23
CA GLY A 153 1.72 18.41 2.07
C GLY A 153 2.58 18.28 3.33
N ASN A 154 2.03 17.79 4.45
CA ASN A 154 2.74 17.54 5.70
C ASN A 154 2.87 16.03 5.95
N TRP A 155 3.94 15.64 6.64
CA TRP A 155 4.14 14.25 7.04
C TRP A 155 3.09 13.82 8.06
N HIS A 156 2.42 12.70 7.78
CA HIS A 156 1.49 12.06 8.71
C HIS A 156 1.97 10.66 9.06
N LYS A 157 1.97 10.34 10.35
CA LYS A 157 2.42 9.04 10.84
C LYS A 157 1.28 8.04 10.83
N ILE A 158 1.48 6.92 10.15
CA ILE A 158 0.56 5.78 10.17
C ILE A 158 1.22 4.65 10.97
N LEU A 159 0.47 4.11 11.93
CA LEU A 159 0.85 2.91 12.68
C LEU A 159 -0.31 1.92 12.64
N CYS A 160 -0.01 0.68 12.30
CA CYS A 160 -0.96 -0.43 12.35
C CYS A 160 -0.41 -1.55 13.24
N GLU A 161 -1.09 -1.82 14.34
CA GLU A 161 -0.75 -2.93 15.24
C GLU A 161 -1.58 -4.16 14.86
N LEU A 162 -0.90 -5.22 14.42
CA LEU A 162 -1.50 -6.52 14.15
C LEU A 162 -1.14 -7.46 15.29
N ARG A 163 -2.13 -8.09 15.93
CA ARG A 163 -1.93 -9.01 17.06
C ARG A 163 -2.81 -10.24 16.91
N ASP A 164 -2.34 -11.38 17.39
CA ASP A 164 -3.21 -12.54 17.61
C ASP A 164 -4.35 -12.16 18.56
N LEU A 165 -5.60 -12.39 18.13
CA LEU A 165 -6.79 -12.09 18.93
C LEU A 165 -7.29 -13.31 19.72
N ASN A 166 -7.23 -14.51 19.12
CA ASN A 166 -7.85 -15.71 19.67
C ASN A 166 -7.25 -17.03 19.10
N ARG A 167 -6.01 -16.99 18.61
CA ARG A 167 -5.27 -18.04 17.88
C ARG A 167 -5.81 -18.38 16.49
N ALA A 168 -6.85 -17.69 16.02
CA ALA A 168 -7.41 -17.86 14.68
C ALA A 168 -7.48 -16.54 13.90
N ASP A 169 -7.94 -15.48 14.58
CA ASP A 169 -8.15 -14.16 14.01
C ASP A 169 -7.03 -13.20 14.41
N VAL A 170 -6.78 -12.22 13.54
CA VAL A 170 -5.85 -11.11 13.81
C VAL A 170 -6.66 -9.88 14.17
N GLY A 171 -6.42 -9.33 15.36
CA GLY A 171 -6.89 -8.01 15.74
C GLY A 171 -5.98 -6.95 15.13
N ILE A 172 -6.58 -5.91 14.54
CA ILE A 172 -5.86 -4.86 13.81
C ILE A 172 -6.29 -3.52 14.39
N LYS A 173 -5.35 -2.72 14.88
CA LYS A 173 -5.60 -1.34 15.31
C LYS A 173 -4.88 -0.38 14.38
N PHE A 174 -5.61 0.59 13.87
CA PHE A 174 -5.10 1.59 12.93
C PHE A 174 -5.00 2.94 13.63
N TYR A 175 -3.83 3.56 13.53
CA TYR A 175 -3.51 4.84 14.13
C TYR A 175 -3.05 5.82 13.05
N MET A 176 -3.45 7.08 13.21
CA MET A 176 -2.95 8.21 12.42
C MET A 176 -2.52 9.30 13.40
N ASP A 177 -1.28 9.77 13.27
CA ASP A 177 -0.65 10.78 14.15
C ASP A 177 -0.77 10.43 15.65
N GLY A 178 -0.59 9.14 15.96
CA GLY A 178 -0.67 8.60 17.31
C GLY A 178 -2.09 8.45 17.87
N GLN A 179 -3.13 8.84 17.12
CA GLN A 179 -4.54 8.67 17.53
C GLN A 179 -5.13 7.40 16.93
N LEU A 180 -5.80 6.59 17.77
CA LEU A 180 -6.53 5.41 17.30
C LEU A 180 -7.70 5.84 16.41
N VAL A 181 -7.70 5.41 15.15
CA VAL A 181 -8.75 5.70 14.17
C VAL A 181 -9.84 4.63 14.22
N THR A 182 -9.44 3.35 14.20
CA THR A 182 -10.37 2.21 14.21
C THR A 182 -9.68 0.92 14.66
N SER A 183 -10.49 -0.05 15.06
CA SER A 183 -10.06 -1.43 15.31
C SER A 183 -10.89 -2.36 14.44
N GLN A 184 -10.24 -3.30 13.77
CA GLN A 184 -10.85 -4.25 12.85
C GLN A 184 -10.34 -5.67 13.14
N VAL A 185 -10.96 -6.66 12.50
CA VAL A 185 -10.61 -8.08 12.67
C VAL A 185 -10.39 -8.72 11.31
N GLY A 186 -9.19 -9.25 11.11
CA GLY A 186 -8.85 -10.19 10.04
C GLY A 186 -9.21 -11.62 10.46
N LYS A 187 -10.36 -12.09 10.03
CA LYS A 187 -10.92 -13.39 10.41
C LYS A 187 -10.13 -14.53 9.76
N GLY A 188 -9.56 -15.41 10.57
CA GLY A 188 -8.75 -16.53 10.09
C GLY A 188 -7.38 -16.13 9.53
N PHE A 189 -6.87 -14.93 9.88
CA PHE A 189 -5.61 -14.41 9.35
C PHE A 189 -4.37 -14.93 10.10
N VAL A 190 -4.51 -15.54 11.28
CA VAL A 190 -3.37 -16.10 12.02
C VAL A 190 -2.68 -17.17 11.17
N GLY A 191 -1.36 -17.08 11.04
CA GLY A 191 -0.53 -17.96 10.23
C GLY A 191 -0.62 -17.75 8.71
N LYS A 192 -1.49 -16.88 8.21
CA LYS A 192 -1.53 -16.53 6.78
C LYS A 192 -0.35 -15.63 6.43
N ARG A 193 0.37 -16.00 5.36
CA ARG A 193 1.51 -15.22 4.84
C ARG A 193 0.98 -14.11 3.95
N MET A 194 1.49 -12.90 4.18
CA MET A 194 1.15 -11.72 3.40
C MET A 194 2.41 -11.07 2.84
N TRP A 195 2.32 -10.63 1.59
CA TRP A 195 3.21 -9.63 1.03
C TRP A 195 2.97 -8.29 1.69
N PHE A 196 4.01 -7.47 1.78
CA PHE A 196 3.90 -6.07 2.15
C PHE A 196 4.30 -5.20 0.95
N VAL A 197 3.41 -4.28 0.56
CA VAL A 197 3.51 -3.51 -0.69
C VAL A 197 3.32 -2.02 -0.42
N ILE A 198 4.12 -1.20 -1.09
CA ILE A 198 3.98 0.25 -1.15
C ILE A 198 3.90 0.64 -2.63
N ASN A 199 2.82 1.30 -3.05
CA ASN A 199 2.66 1.72 -4.44
C ASN A 199 2.05 3.11 -4.56
N LEU A 200 2.27 3.73 -5.72
CA LEU A 200 1.48 4.82 -6.25
C LEU A 200 0.74 4.35 -7.50
N GLN A 201 -0.49 3.87 -7.33
CA GLN A 201 -1.37 3.52 -8.45
C GLN A 201 -2.12 4.79 -8.90
N MET A 202 -2.71 4.76 -10.08
CA MET A 202 -3.46 5.89 -10.65
C MET A 202 -4.79 5.38 -11.22
N GLU A 203 -5.81 6.24 -11.14
CA GLU A 203 -7.17 5.99 -11.58
C GLU A 203 -7.78 4.69 -11.00
N GLY A 204 -8.69 4.01 -11.70
CA GLY A 204 -9.44 2.89 -11.13
C GLY A 204 -10.33 3.36 -9.97
N SER A 205 -10.11 2.83 -8.76
CA SER A 205 -10.90 3.17 -7.58
C SER A 205 -10.75 4.64 -7.14
N SER A 206 -9.67 5.33 -7.53
CA SER A 206 -9.50 6.77 -7.27
C SER A 206 -10.20 7.68 -8.28
N GLY A 207 -10.90 7.09 -9.26
CA GLY A 207 -11.62 7.80 -10.32
C GLY A 207 -10.73 8.33 -11.44
N THR A 208 -11.36 8.82 -12.51
CA THR A 208 -10.72 9.36 -13.72
C THR A 208 -11.39 10.69 -14.11
N PRO A 209 -10.71 11.67 -14.74
CA PRO A 209 -9.29 11.67 -15.08
C PRO A 209 -8.38 11.91 -13.85
N GLY A 210 -7.19 11.32 -13.87
CA GLY A 210 -6.08 11.67 -12.98
C GLY A 210 -5.25 12.87 -13.45
N PRO A 211 -4.32 13.38 -12.62
CA PRO A 211 -3.42 14.48 -12.98
C PRO A 211 -2.36 14.04 -14.01
N ASN A 212 -1.63 14.98 -14.62
CA ASN A 212 -0.54 14.64 -15.55
C ASN A 212 0.66 13.95 -14.88
N GLY A 213 0.82 14.12 -13.57
CA GLY A 213 1.80 13.41 -12.77
C GLY A 213 1.52 13.57 -11.28
N SER A 214 2.11 12.71 -10.47
CA SER A 214 1.96 12.71 -9.02
C SER A 214 3.17 12.10 -8.32
N ARG A 215 3.29 12.35 -7.01
CA ARG A 215 4.35 11.78 -6.16
C ARG A 215 3.78 11.47 -4.79
N GLN A 216 4.24 10.36 -4.21
CA GLN A 216 4.11 10.07 -2.79
C GLN A 216 5.50 9.87 -2.20
N SER A 217 5.68 10.28 -0.95
CA SER A 217 6.89 10.01 -0.17
C SER A 217 6.57 9.41 1.19
#